data_AF-A0A4P7RG96-F1
#
_entry.id   AF-A0A4P7RG96-F1
#
_cell.length_a   1.000
_cell.length_b   1.000
_cell.length_c   1.000
_cell.angle_alpha   90.00
_cell.angle_beta   90.00
_cell.angle_gamma   90.00
#
_symmetry.space_group_name_H-M   'P 1'
#
loop_
_entity.id
_entity.type
_entity.pdbx_description
1 polymer ?
#
loop_
_entity_poly.entity_id
_entity_poly.type
_entity_poly.pdbx_seq_one_letter_code
_entity_poly.pdbx_strand_id
1 'polypeptide(L)'
;MNSTASRLNPFFMMLDPEAVISAMEGSKNLRGLRQRICRPLDKPLIPKTHGVDRVIQQTFDSMIDTEDFMDSGTECYADAQPALRAVH
;
A
#
# COMPACT_ATOMS: atom_id res chain seq x y z
N MET A 1 -15.09 22.49 -1.80
CA MET A 1 -14.58 21.67 -0.69
C MET A 1 -14.88 20.19 -0.98
N ASN A 2 -14.04 19.51 -1.75
CA ASN A 2 -14.24 18.11 -2.14
C ASN A 2 -13.36 17.19 -1.27
N SER A 3 -13.59 17.24 0.05
CA SER A 3 -12.77 16.55 1.06
C SER A 3 -12.82 15.03 0.96
N THR A 4 -13.90 14.47 0.40
CA THR A 4 -14.09 13.02 0.24
C THR A 4 -13.27 12.45 -0.90
N ALA A 5 -13.25 13.11 -2.07
CA ALA A 5 -12.46 12.67 -3.23
C ALA A 5 -10.95 12.64 -2.94
N SER A 6 -10.44 13.66 -2.22
CA SER A 6 -9.04 13.71 -1.75
C SER A 6 -8.70 12.62 -0.72
N ARG A 7 -9.69 12.05 -0.02
CA ARG A 7 -9.50 10.95 0.94
C ARG A 7 -9.61 9.57 0.30
N LEU A 8 -10.33 9.46 -0.82
CA LEU A 8 -10.61 8.20 -1.51
C LEU A 8 -9.56 7.85 -2.56
N ASN A 9 -8.91 8.85 -3.16
CA ASN A 9 -7.87 8.63 -4.16
C ASN A 9 -6.51 9.16 -3.65
N PRO A 10 -5.55 8.28 -3.35
CA PRO A 10 -4.24 8.66 -2.81
C PRO A 10 -3.40 9.50 -3.77
N PHE A 11 -3.74 9.52 -5.07
CA PHE A 11 -3.01 10.24 -6.11
C PHE A 11 -3.67 11.58 -6.48
N PHE A 12 -4.84 11.91 -5.93
CA PHE A 12 -5.54 13.16 -6.25
C PHE A 12 -4.68 14.40 -5.98
N MET A 13 -3.82 14.33 -4.96
CA MET A 13 -2.87 15.38 -4.61
C MET A 13 -1.77 15.60 -5.66
N MET A 14 -1.57 14.66 -6.59
CA MET A 14 -0.58 14.80 -7.67
C MET A 14 -1.04 15.69 -8.83
N LEU A 15 -2.33 16.02 -8.90
CA LEU A 15 -2.89 16.90 -9.94
C LEU A 15 -2.47 18.36 -9.76
N ASP A 16 -2.12 18.76 -8.53
CA ASP A 16 -1.65 20.10 -8.19
C ASP A 16 -0.55 20.00 -7.10
N PRO A 17 0.69 19.70 -7.50
CA PRO A 17 1.79 19.51 -6.55
C PRO A 17 2.19 20.81 -5.84
N GLU A 18 2.03 21.97 -6.48
CA GLU A 18 2.40 23.26 -5.92
C GLU A 18 1.53 23.62 -4.71
N ALA A 19 0.21 23.37 -4.79
CA ALA A 19 -0.69 23.55 -3.66
C ALA A 19 -0.33 22.64 -2.46
N VAL A 20 0.14 21.42 -2.73
CA VAL A 20 0.58 20.48 -1.69
C VAL A 20 1.83 21.02 -0.98
N ILE A 21 2.83 21.48 -1.74
CA ILE A 21 4.08 22.01 -1.20
C ILE A 21 3.81 23.25 -0.35
N SER A 22 2.99 24.19 -0.83
CA SER A 22 2.62 25.38 -0.07
C SER A 22 1.88 25.03 1.25
N ALA A 23 0.97 24.06 1.20
CA ALA A 23 0.30 23.57 2.40
C ALA A 23 1.26 22.89 3.38
N MET A 24 2.27 22.17 2.87
CA MET A 24 3.33 21.56 3.70
C MET A 24 4.17 22.62 4.40
N GLU A 25 4.58 23.69 3.72
CA GLU A 25 5.38 24.78 4.30
C GLU A 25 4.67 25.48 5.48
N GLY A 26 3.35 25.64 5.40
CA GLY A 26 2.53 26.23 6.45
C GLY A 26 2.18 25.29 7.63
N SER A 27 2.45 23.99 7.51
CA SER A 27 1.99 22.99 8.49
C SER A 27 2.82 22.99 9.77
N LYS A 28 2.21 23.45 10.88
CA LYS A 28 2.80 23.39 12.23
C LYS A 28 3.07 21.95 12.69
N ASN A 29 2.19 21.02 12.32
CA ASN A 29 2.31 19.60 12.69
C ASN A 29 3.52 18.95 12.01
N LEU A 30 3.72 19.21 10.70
CA LEU A 30 4.89 18.70 9.99
C LEU A 30 6.20 19.33 10.50
N ARG A 31 6.18 20.62 10.84
CA ARG A 31 7.33 21.30 11.46
C ARG A 31 7.71 20.72 12.83
N GLY A 32 6.74 20.29 13.62
CA GLY A 32 6.96 19.65 14.93
C GLY A 32 7.22 18.15 14.85
N LEU A 33 7.10 17.54 13.66
CA LEU A 33 7.27 16.11 13.48
C LEU A 33 8.75 15.75 13.66
N ARG A 34 9.07 15.17 14.82
CA ARG A 34 10.41 14.66 15.08
C ARG A 34 10.70 13.53 14.10
N GLN A 35 11.77 13.66 13.34
CA GLN A 35 12.28 12.56 12.51
C GLN A 35 12.47 11.33 13.39
N ARG A 36 11.62 10.34 13.21
CA ARG A 36 11.85 9.00 13.72
C ARG A 36 12.33 8.20 12.54
N ILE A 37 13.55 7.69 12.63
CA ILE A 37 14.02 6.69 11.69
C ILE A 37 13.22 5.42 11.99
N CYS A 38 12.09 5.28 11.32
CA CYS A 38 11.33 4.04 11.33
C CYS A 38 12.16 3.02 10.55
N ARG A 39 12.62 1.98 11.26
CA ARG A 39 13.29 0.81 10.68
C ARG A 39 12.35 -0.41 10.72
N PRO A 40 11.14 -0.34 10.14
CA PRO A 40 10.15 -1.41 10.27
C PRO A 40 10.66 -2.73 9.67
N LEU A 41 11.68 -2.66 8.80
CA LEU A 41 12.27 -3.82 8.11
C LEU A 41 13.69 -4.15 8.55
N ASP A 42 14.38 -3.32 9.35
CA ASP A 42 15.75 -3.66 9.81
C ASP A 42 15.74 -4.82 10.82
N LYS A 43 14.60 -5.07 11.45
CA LYS A 43 14.36 -6.24 12.30
C LYS A 43 13.13 -6.94 11.74
N PRO A 44 13.27 -7.77 10.69
CA PRO A 44 12.13 -8.60 10.28
C PRO A 44 11.68 -9.38 11.51
N LEU A 45 10.44 -9.10 11.96
CA LEU A 45 9.81 -9.78 13.10
C LEU A 45 9.52 -11.25 12.79
N ILE A 46 9.79 -11.68 11.57
CA ILE A 46 9.66 -13.06 11.11
C ILE A 46 10.79 -13.87 11.75
N PRO A 47 10.49 -14.76 12.70
CA PRO A 47 11.49 -15.67 13.25
C PRO A 47 12.10 -16.50 12.12
N LYS A 48 13.41 -16.67 12.11
CA LYS A 48 14.05 -17.59 11.17
C LYS A 48 13.63 -19.01 11.53
N THR A 49 12.86 -19.65 10.67
CA THR A 49 12.46 -21.05 10.82
C THR A 49 13.68 -21.94 10.53
N HIS A 50 13.90 -22.96 11.39
CA HIS A 50 15.00 -23.92 11.27
C HIS A 50 14.43 -25.34 11.25
N GLY A 51 15.13 -26.27 10.60
CA GLY A 51 14.75 -27.68 10.57
C GLY A 51 13.40 -27.92 9.88
N VAL A 52 12.48 -28.58 10.59
CA VAL A 52 11.19 -29.05 10.04
C VAL A 52 10.30 -27.89 9.58
N ASP A 53 10.27 -26.78 10.31
CA ASP A 53 9.45 -25.60 9.95
C ASP A 53 9.86 -24.99 8.61
N ARG A 54 11.16 -25.05 8.28
CA ARG A 54 11.67 -24.56 7.00
C ARG A 54 11.27 -25.47 5.84
N VAL A 55 11.27 -26.79 6.06
CA VAL A 55 10.84 -27.76 5.05
C VAL A 55 9.35 -27.60 4.77
N ILE A 56 8.53 -27.45 5.82
CA ILE A 56 7.10 -27.20 5.70
C ILE A 56 6.85 -25.91 4.89
N GLN A 57 7.53 -24.81 5.23
CA GLN A 57 7.41 -23.55 4.49
C GLN A 57 7.77 -23.73 3.00
N GLN A 58 8.88 -24.41 2.71
CA GLN A 58 9.29 -24.70 1.33
C GLN A 58 8.26 -25.51 0.54
N THR A 59 7.59 -26.48 1.20
CA THR A 59 6.53 -27.25 0.53
C THR A 59 5.32 -26.37 0.20
N PHE A 60 4.94 -25.44 1.08
CA PHE A 60 3.87 -24.49 0.80
C PHE A 60 4.23 -23.53 -0.33
N ASP A 61 5.43 -22.95 -0.30
CA ASP A 61 5.91 -22.06 -1.36
C ASP A 61 5.88 -22.77 -2.72
N SER A 62 6.34 -24.03 -2.77
CA SER A 62 6.33 -24.84 -3.99
C SER A 62 4.91 -25.14 -4.50
N MET A 63 3.94 -25.36 -3.61
CA MET A 63 2.55 -25.57 -4.01
C MET A 63 1.97 -24.31 -4.67
N ILE A 64 2.22 -23.14 -4.09
CA ILE A 64 1.76 -21.86 -4.63
C ILE A 64 2.38 -21.58 -6.00
N ASP A 65 3.68 -21.84 -6.17
CA ASP A 65 4.36 -21.65 -7.45
C ASP A 65 3.81 -22.57 -8.56
N THR A 66 3.25 -23.73 -8.19
CA THR A 66 2.61 -24.67 -9.12
C THR A 66 1.14 -24.39 -9.39
N GLU A 67 0.47 -23.62 -8.52
CA GLU A 67 -0.91 -23.23 -8.74
C GLU A 67 -0.99 -22.17 -9.84
N ASP A 68 -1.82 -22.40 -10.86
CA ASP A 68 -2.07 -21.42 -11.91
C ASP A 68 -2.69 -20.15 -11.30
N PHE A 69 -2.17 -18.98 -11.68
CA PHE A 69 -2.69 -17.69 -11.22
C PHE A 69 -4.15 -17.51 -11.64
N MET A 70 -5.09 -17.74 -10.72
CA MET A 70 -6.51 -17.51 -10.95
C MET A 70 -6.80 -16.00 -10.98
N ASP A 71 -6.92 -15.43 -12.17
CA ASP A 71 -7.19 -13.99 -12.43
C ASP A 71 -8.57 -13.47 -11.93
N SER A 72 -9.30 -14.30 -11.20
CA SER A 72 -10.59 -14.02 -10.55
C SER A 72 -10.62 -12.78 -9.63
N GLY A 73 -9.46 -12.24 -9.23
CA GLY A 73 -9.35 -11.03 -8.42
C GLY A 73 -9.45 -9.71 -9.22
N THR A 74 -9.12 -9.74 -10.52
CA THR A 74 -9.04 -8.53 -11.35
C THR A 74 -10.41 -7.94 -11.64
N GLU A 75 -11.41 -8.79 -11.90
CA GLU A 75 -12.80 -8.36 -12.11
C GLU A 75 -13.41 -7.75 -10.82
N CYS A 76 -13.13 -8.34 -9.65
CA CYS A 76 -13.60 -7.85 -8.36
C CYS A 76 -13.07 -6.45 -8.00
N TYR A 77 -11.81 -6.15 -8.37
CA TYR A 77 -11.21 -4.83 -8.09
C TYR A 77 -11.84 -3.73 -8.95
N ALA A 78 -12.21 -4.05 -10.20
CA ALA A 78 -12.88 -3.13 -11.12
C ALA A 78 -14.33 -2.83 -10.67
N ASP A 79 -15.03 -3.82 -10.09
CA ASP A 79 -16.38 -3.63 -9.55
C ASP A 79 -16.40 -2.87 -8.21
N ALA A 80 -15.37 -3.05 -7.37
CA ALA A 80 -15.24 -2.37 -6.09
C ALA A 80 -14.94 -0.85 -6.22
N GLN A 81 -14.55 -0.37 -7.41
CA GLN A 81 -14.27 1.04 -7.68
C GLN A 81 -15.21 1.63 -8.75
N PRO A 82 -16.53 1.76 -8.47
CA PRO A 82 -17.50 2.28 -9.44
C PRO A 82 -17.21 3.72 -9.88
N ALA A 83 -16.43 4.49 -9.11
CA ALA A 83 -16.02 5.85 -9.45
C ALA A 83 -15.06 5.94 -10.65
N LEU A 84 -14.35 4.86 -11.02
CA LEU A 84 -13.48 4.83 -12.21
C LEU A 84 -14.27 4.63 -13.51
N ARG A 85 -15.47 4.05 -13.46
CA ARG A 85 -16.34 3.84 -14.64
C ARG A 85 -16.99 5.13 -15.15
N ALA A 86 -17.05 6.18 -14.33
CA ALA A 86 -17.67 7.46 -14.65
C ALA A 86 -16.74 8.43 -15.41
N VAL A 87 -15.51 8.01 -15.72
CA VAL A 87 -14.55 8.79 -16.52
C VAL A 87 -14.50 8.19 -17.92
N HIS A 88 -15.56 8.43 -18.69
CA HIS A 88 -15.57 8.20 -20.14
C HIS A 88 -16.39 9.28 -20.84
#